data_AF-A0AAV0TEL8-F1
#
_entry.id   AF-A0AAV0TEL8-F1
#
_cell.length_a   1.000
_cell.length_b   1.000
_cell.length_c   1.000
_cell.angle_alpha   90.00
_cell.angle_beta   90.00
_cell.angle_gamma   90.00
#
_symmetry.space_group_name_H-M   'P 1'
#
loop_
_entity.id
_entity.type
_entity.pdbx_description
1 polymer ?
#
loop_
_entity_poly.entity_id
_entity_poly.type
_entity_poly.pdbx_seq_one_letter_code
_entity_poly.pdbx_strand_id
1 'polypeptide(L)'
;MSVWLVSVPNKGSNSSETTFLSLKTETASTRHDYAECIRVELPSDLLVGTLDSLMALSDDLNRVDMVIESVVRKIERQFNDLNKNDQNLTVDGVPVERYLSFFSWDEAKHPHRRPLPEIVSMIQSSVDKIEDELKQLDTWYAEKKATIYWSAAQERRQLDGGKPERRADA
;
A
#
# COMPACT_ATOMS: atom_id res chain seq x y z
N MET A 1 -1.00 -11.02 -8.35
CA MET A 1 -0.14 -11.91 -7.53
C MET A 1 -0.85 -12.20 -6.23
N SER A 2 -0.87 -13.45 -5.76
CA SER A 2 -1.40 -13.80 -4.44
C SER A 2 -0.24 -14.20 -3.53
N VAL A 3 -0.23 -13.66 -2.31
CA VAL A 3 0.77 -13.94 -1.29
C VAL A 3 0.04 -14.39 -0.04
N TRP A 4 0.60 -15.37 0.65
CA TRP A 4 0.06 -15.90 1.89
C TRP A 4 1.06 -15.65 3.00
N LEU A 5 0.62 -14.98 4.06
CA LEU A 5 1.40 -14.83 5.28
C LEU A 5 1.00 -15.94 6.26
N VAL A 6 1.96 -16.75 6.69
CA VAL A 6 1.73 -17.89 7.58
C VAL A 6 2.68 -17.80 8.77
N SER A 7 2.14 -18.02 9.96
CA SER A 7 2.93 -18.18 11.18
C SER A 7 2.84 -19.62 11.67
N VAL A 8 3.97 -20.20 12.04
CA VAL A 8 4.07 -21.58 12.54
C VAL A 8 4.85 -21.57 13.85
N PRO A 9 4.33 -22.19 14.93
CA PRO A 9 5.05 -22.26 16.19
C PRO A 9 6.30 -23.15 16.07
N ASN A 10 7.35 -22.78 16.79
CA ASN A 10 8.53 -23.65 16.90
C ASN A 10 8.18 -24.92 17.70
N LYS A 11 8.63 -26.07 17.20
CA LYS A 11 8.41 -27.35 17.88
C LYS A 11 9.54 -27.62 18.89
N GLY A 12 9.20 -27.65 20.18
CA GLY A 12 10.14 -27.93 21.26
C GLY A 12 11.27 -26.88 21.33
N SER A 13 12.52 -27.33 21.39
CA SER A 13 13.72 -26.46 21.44
C SER A 13 14.27 -26.09 20.06
N ASN A 14 13.54 -26.36 18.97
CA ASN A 14 13.99 -26.04 17.63
C ASN A 14 14.08 -24.52 17.45
N SER A 15 15.13 -24.08 16.77
CA SER A 15 15.26 -22.69 16.33
C SER A 15 14.22 -22.35 15.25
N SER A 16 13.89 -21.07 15.10
CA SER A 16 13.03 -20.59 14.00
C SER A 16 13.60 -20.94 12.63
N GLU A 17 14.93 -20.95 12.49
CA GLU A 17 15.62 -21.34 11.26
C GLU A 17 15.40 -22.82 10.92
N THR A 18 15.54 -23.71 11.90
CA THR A 18 15.30 -25.15 11.70
C THR A 18 13.84 -25.41 11.31
N THR A 19 12.89 -24.75 11.98
CA THR A 19 11.45 -24.85 11.64
C THR A 19 11.19 -24.37 10.21
N PHE A 20 11.75 -23.22 9.82
CA PHE A 20 11.59 -22.66 8.49
C PHE A 20 12.18 -23.55 7.40
N LEU A 21 13.39 -24.08 7.59
CA LEU A 21 14.04 -24.99 6.64
C LEU A 21 13.25 -26.29 6.48
N SER A 22 12.70 -26.81 7.57
CA SER A 22 11.84 -28.00 7.53
C SER A 22 10.58 -27.75 6.73
N LEU A 23 9.88 -26.63 6.97
CA LEU A 23 8.71 -26.23 6.20
C LEU A 23 9.05 -26.08 4.71
N LYS A 24 10.11 -25.33 4.40
CA LYS A 24 10.58 -25.09 3.03
C LYS A 24 10.92 -26.39 2.29
N THR A 25 11.44 -27.39 2.99
CA THR A 25 11.76 -28.70 2.41
C THR A 25 10.49 -29.45 1.98
N GLU A 26 9.40 -29.31 2.73
CA GLU A 26 8.12 -29.98 2.42
C GLU A 26 7.27 -29.21 1.40
N THR A 27 7.47 -27.89 1.24
CA THR A 27 6.62 -27.05 0.39
C THR A 27 7.29 -26.51 -0.89
N ALA A 28 8.62 -26.37 -0.89
CA ALA A 28 9.38 -25.67 -1.93
C ALA A 28 10.71 -26.39 -2.28
N SER A 29 10.73 -27.73 -2.18
CA SER A 29 11.88 -28.55 -2.58
C SER A 29 11.76 -29.05 -4.01
N THR A 30 12.83 -29.67 -4.53
CA THR A 30 12.80 -30.35 -5.83
C THR A 30 11.74 -31.45 -5.94
N ARG A 31 11.21 -31.95 -4.81
CA ARG A 31 10.11 -32.91 -4.77
C ARG A 31 8.72 -32.25 -4.68
N HIS A 32 8.65 -31.01 -4.20
CA HIS A 32 7.42 -30.28 -3.90
C HIS A 32 7.61 -28.80 -4.27
N ASP A 33 6.97 -28.34 -5.35
CA ASP A 33 7.05 -26.94 -5.81
C ASP A 33 5.67 -26.29 -5.76
N TYR A 34 5.15 -26.11 -4.53
CA TYR A 34 3.81 -25.56 -4.33
C TYR A 34 3.83 -24.04 -4.15
N ALA A 35 4.89 -23.50 -3.56
CA ALA A 35 5.03 -22.07 -3.30
C ALA A 35 6.50 -21.68 -3.04
N GLU A 36 6.87 -20.46 -3.40
CA GLU A 36 8.12 -19.86 -2.95
C GLU A 36 8.00 -19.48 -1.46
N CYS A 37 8.94 -19.97 -0.65
CA CYS A 37 8.96 -19.70 0.79
C CYS A 37 10.01 -18.64 1.12
N ILE A 38 9.51 -17.49 1.57
CA ILE A 38 10.29 -16.35 2.06
C ILE A 38 10.10 -16.24 3.57
N ARG A 39 11.17 -15.89 4.28
CA ARG A 39 11.12 -15.61 5.71
C ARG A 39 10.84 -14.13 5.95
N VAL A 40 9.86 -13.85 6.80
CA VAL A 40 9.54 -12.49 7.26
C VAL A 40 10.14 -12.31 8.65
N GLU A 41 11.14 -11.44 8.79
CA GLU A 41 11.75 -11.15 10.09
C GLU A 41 10.90 -10.10 10.83
N LEU A 42 10.46 -10.46 12.03
CA LEU A 42 9.76 -9.57 12.96
C LEU A 42 10.61 -9.39 14.23
N PRO A 43 10.51 -8.24 14.91
CA PRO A 43 11.20 -8.05 16.18
C PRO A 43 10.74 -9.07 17.22
N SER A 44 11.68 -9.77 17.87
CA SER A 44 11.38 -10.82 18.84
C SER A 44 10.92 -10.28 20.20
N ASP A 45 11.12 -8.99 20.45
CA ASP A 45 10.93 -8.28 21.71
C ASP A 45 9.85 -7.20 21.63
N LEU A 46 8.84 -7.41 20.77
CA LEU A 46 7.63 -6.60 20.78
C LEU A 46 6.99 -6.63 22.18
N LEU A 47 6.78 -5.44 22.75
CA LEU A 47 6.18 -5.31 24.06
C LEU A 47 4.67 -5.57 23.99
N VAL A 48 4.32 -6.84 24.19
CA VAL A 48 2.95 -7.29 24.39
C VAL A 48 2.55 -7.06 25.85
N GLY A 49 1.38 -6.46 26.06
CA GLY A 49 0.85 -6.15 27.38
C GLY A 49 0.26 -7.38 28.08
N THR A 50 -0.94 -7.21 28.63
CA THR A 50 -1.73 -8.33 29.19
C THR A 50 -2.45 -9.09 28.08
N LEU A 51 -2.91 -10.31 28.38
CA LEU A 51 -3.76 -11.08 27.46
C LEU A 51 -5.01 -10.29 27.05
N ASP A 52 -5.67 -9.62 27.99
CA ASP A 52 -6.86 -8.80 27.71
C ASP A 52 -6.55 -7.68 26.71
N SER A 53 -5.40 -7.02 26.87
CA SER A 53 -4.95 -5.99 25.93
C SER A 53 -4.65 -6.56 24.55
N LEU A 54 -4.13 -7.79 24.47
CA LEU A 54 -3.84 -8.46 23.21
C LEU A 54 -5.12 -8.89 22.49
N MET A 55 -6.12 -9.37 23.24
CA MET A 55 -7.43 -9.71 22.68
C MET A 55 -8.14 -8.49 22.10
N ALA A 56 -8.20 -7.39 22.87
CA ALA A 56 -8.76 -6.13 22.37
C ALA A 56 -8.00 -5.61 21.14
N LEU A 57 -6.66 -5.68 21.18
CA LEU A 57 -5.84 -5.26 20.06
C LEU A 57 -6.04 -6.13 18.82
N SER A 58 -6.31 -7.44 18.97
CA SER A 58 -6.59 -8.33 17.85
C SER A 58 -7.84 -7.89 17.07
N ASP A 59 -8.90 -7.47 17.78
CA ASP A 59 -10.11 -6.96 17.14
C ASP A 59 -9.84 -5.62 16.45
N ASP A 60 -9.08 -4.74 17.10
CA ASP A 60 -8.68 -3.46 16.53
C ASP A 60 -7.79 -3.61 15.29
N LEU A 61 -6.86 -4.57 15.29
CA LEU A 61 -5.98 -4.84 14.17
C LEU A 61 -6.76 -5.25 12.92
N ASN A 62 -7.81 -6.06 13.05
CA ASN A 62 -8.68 -6.41 11.92
C ASN A 62 -9.32 -5.15 11.29
N ARG A 63 -9.80 -4.23 12.14
CA ARG A 63 -10.38 -2.96 11.68
C ARG A 63 -9.32 -2.06 11.02
N VAL A 64 -8.15 -1.93 11.64
CA VAL A 64 -7.04 -1.11 11.13
C VAL A 64 -6.56 -1.65 9.79
N ASP A 65 -6.39 -2.96 9.64
CA ASP A 65 -5.98 -3.61 8.40
C ASP A 65 -6.94 -3.30 7.25
N MET A 66 -8.26 -3.43 7.47
CA MET A 66 -9.28 -3.08 6.47
C MET A 66 -9.19 -1.61 6.01
N VAL A 67 -8.93 -0.68 6.94
CA VAL A 67 -8.79 0.74 6.62
C VAL A 67 -7.52 0.98 5.80
N ILE A 68 -6.39 0.44 6.23
CA ILE A 68 -5.11 0.58 5.53
C ILE A 68 -5.19 -0.01 4.12
N GLU A 69 -5.77 -1.20 3.97
CA GLU A 69 -5.98 -1.84 2.66
C GLU A 69 -6.81 -0.94 1.73
N SER A 70 -7.90 -0.34 2.24
CA SER A 70 -8.74 0.58 1.47
C SER A 70 -7.96 1.80 0.95
N VAL A 71 -7.10 2.39 1.80
CA VAL A 71 -6.25 3.53 1.42
C VAL A 71 -5.21 3.12 0.39
N VAL A 72 -4.53 1.99 0.58
CA VAL A 72 -3.54 1.46 -0.38
C VAL A 72 -4.19 1.20 -1.75
N ARG A 73 -5.37 0.57 -1.78
CA ARG A 73 -6.13 0.35 -3.03
C ARG A 73 -6.56 1.65 -3.69
N LYS A 74 -6.83 2.71 -2.91
CA LYS A 74 -7.14 4.04 -3.45
C LYS A 74 -5.91 4.67 -4.12
N ILE A 75 -4.74 4.58 -3.47
CA ILE A 75 -3.46 5.03 -4.03
C ILE A 75 -3.16 4.29 -5.33
N GLU A 76 -3.31 2.96 -5.35
CA GLU A 76 -3.10 2.14 -6.55
C GLU A 76 -3.99 2.58 -7.71
N ARG A 77 -5.30 2.78 -7.46
CA ARG A 77 -6.23 3.27 -8.49
C ARG A 77 -5.82 4.63 -9.04
N GLN A 78 -5.53 5.59 -8.17
CA GLN A 78 -5.12 6.94 -8.60
C GLN A 78 -3.80 6.94 -9.35
N PHE A 79 -2.84 6.11 -8.93
CA PHE A 79 -1.59 5.92 -9.66
C PHE A 79 -1.88 5.43 -11.08
N ASN A 80 -2.68 4.37 -11.24
CA ASN A 80 -3.02 3.81 -12.54
C ASN A 80 -3.79 4.80 -13.43
N ASP A 81 -4.72 5.58 -12.87
CA ASP A 81 -5.48 6.60 -13.62
C ASP A 81 -4.58 7.73 -14.16
N LEU A 82 -3.50 8.05 -13.44
CA LEU A 82 -2.54 9.10 -13.82
C LEU A 82 -1.37 8.57 -14.66
N ASN A 83 -1.09 7.27 -14.57
CA ASN A 83 0.06 6.63 -15.19
C ASN A 83 -0.16 6.41 -16.68
N LYS A 84 0.37 7.32 -17.50
CA LYS A 84 0.31 7.25 -18.97
C LYS A 84 1.43 6.43 -19.60
N ASN A 85 2.46 6.09 -18.82
CA ASN A 85 3.73 5.53 -19.31
C ASN A 85 3.92 4.06 -18.89
N ASP A 86 2.85 3.39 -18.47
CA ASP A 86 2.83 1.98 -18.05
C ASP A 86 3.92 1.62 -17.02
N GLN A 87 4.24 2.58 -16.15
CA GLN A 87 5.22 2.35 -15.08
C GLN A 87 4.61 1.46 -13.99
N ASN A 88 5.38 0.52 -13.47
CA ASN A 88 4.93 -0.28 -12.33
C ASN A 88 4.99 0.54 -11.04
N LEU A 89 4.03 0.32 -10.14
CA LEU A 89 4.07 0.86 -8.79
C LEU A 89 5.23 0.22 -8.01
N THR A 90 5.99 1.04 -7.29
CA THR A 90 7.15 0.62 -6.50
C THR A 90 7.06 1.14 -5.08
N VAL A 91 7.68 0.45 -4.12
CA VAL A 91 7.86 0.89 -2.74
C VAL A 91 9.29 1.39 -2.59
N ASP A 92 9.49 2.68 -2.33
CA ASP A 92 10.81 3.31 -2.25
C ASP A 92 11.73 2.99 -3.45
N GLY A 93 11.15 2.93 -4.65
CA GLY A 93 11.85 2.59 -5.90
C GLY A 93 12.11 1.09 -6.11
N VAL A 94 11.67 0.24 -5.18
CA VAL A 94 11.81 -1.22 -5.26
C VAL A 94 10.50 -1.85 -5.76
N PRO A 95 10.53 -2.80 -6.72
CA PRO A 95 9.35 -3.55 -7.12
C PRO A 95 8.68 -4.25 -5.92
N VAL A 96 7.35 -4.25 -5.88
CA VAL A 96 6.57 -4.79 -4.75
C VAL A 96 6.97 -6.23 -4.41
N GLU A 97 7.15 -7.09 -5.40
CA GLU A 97 7.54 -8.50 -5.19
C GLU A 97 8.88 -8.62 -4.47
N ARG A 98 9.84 -7.79 -4.86
CA ARG A 98 11.16 -7.73 -4.22
C ARG A 98 11.05 -7.15 -2.82
N TYR A 99 10.24 -6.12 -2.62
CA TYR A 99 10.02 -5.55 -1.29
C TYR A 99 9.47 -6.60 -0.31
N LEU A 100 8.48 -7.40 -0.74
CA LEU A 100 7.93 -8.48 0.08
C LEU A 100 8.96 -9.59 0.35
N SER A 101 9.85 -9.88 -0.61
CA SER A 101 10.89 -10.90 -0.47
C SER A 101 12.00 -10.53 0.52
N PHE A 102 12.20 -9.24 0.77
CA PHE A 102 13.24 -8.70 1.65
C PHE A 102 12.67 -7.74 2.69
N PHE A 103 11.44 -8.00 3.13
CA PHE A 103 10.80 -7.19 4.16
C PHE A 103 11.65 -7.18 5.42
N SER A 104 11.84 -5.99 5.98
CA SER A 104 12.46 -5.77 7.28
C SER A 104 11.62 -4.78 8.04
N TRP A 105 11.49 -5.02 9.34
CA TRP A 105 10.86 -4.08 10.25
C TRP A 105 11.64 -2.75 10.27
N ASP A 106 10.95 -1.63 10.05
CA ASP A 106 11.53 -0.29 10.07
C ASP A 106 11.54 0.24 11.52
N GLU A 107 12.63 -0.02 12.23
CA GLU A 107 12.77 0.35 13.64
C GLU A 107 12.76 1.86 13.89
N ALA A 108 13.18 2.65 12.89
CA ALA A 108 13.18 4.10 13.01
C ALA A 108 11.75 4.65 12.96
N LYS A 109 10.89 4.08 12.10
CA LYS A 109 9.47 4.47 12.00
C LYS A 109 8.60 3.83 13.06
N HIS A 110 8.88 2.58 13.43
CA HIS A 110 8.02 1.77 14.31
C HIS A 110 8.84 1.12 15.44
N PRO A 111 9.27 1.87 16.46
CA PRO A 111 10.17 1.32 17.48
C PRO A 111 9.55 0.15 18.25
N HIS A 112 10.11 -1.07 18.16
CA HIS A 112 9.54 -2.28 18.77
C HIS A 112 9.50 -2.25 20.30
N ARG A 113 10.29 -1.36 20.92
CA ARG A 113 10.34 -1.14 22.37
C ARG A 113 9.20 -0.29 22.91
N ARG A 114 8.27 0.17 22.08
CA ARG A 114 7.03 0.79 22.53
C ARG A 114 5.94 -0.26 22.73
N PRO A 115 4.94 0.00 23.60
CA PRO A 115 3.79 -0.87 23.71
C PRO A 115 3.14 -1.09 22.35
N LEU A 116 2.78 -2.35 22.04
CA LEU A 116 2.22 -2.71 20.74
C LEU A 116 1.00 -1.86 20.32
N PRO A 117 0.05 -1.49 21.21
CA PRO A 117 -1.06 -0.60 20.84
C PRO A 117 -0.61 0.79 20.37
N GLU A 118 0.50 1.32 20.91
CA GLU A 118 1.04 2.61 20.47
C GLU A 118 1.64 2.50 19.07
N ILE A 119 2.31 1.39 18.77
CA ILE A 119 2.85 1.10 17.43
C ILE A 119 1.73 1.09 16.40
N VAL A 120 0.63 0.38 16.69
CA VAL A 120 -0.55 0.32 15.82
C VAL A 120 -1.17 1.71 15.64
N SER A 121 -1.32 2.48 16.72
CA SER A 121 -1.84 3.85 16.65
C SER A 121 -0.96 4.79 15.82
N MET A 122 0.36 4.66 15.90
CA MET A 122 1.29 5.44 15.08
C MET A 122 1.17 5.09 13.59
N ILE A 123 1.06 3.80 13.25
CA ILE A 123 0.84 3.34 11.87
C ILE A 123 -0.48 3.91 11.34
N GLN A 124 -1.57 3.74 12.10
CA GLN A 124 -2.89 4.25 11.72
C GLN A 124 -2.86 5.76 11.49
N SER A 125 -2.30 6.52 12.43
CA SER A 125 -2.18 7.98 12.33
C SER A 125 -1.35 8.43 11.12
N SER A 126 -0.32 7.65 10.74
CA SER A 126 0.47 7.93 9.55
C SER A 126 -0.34 7.71 8.27
N VAL A 127 -1.11 6.62 8.22
CA VAL A 127 -1.96 6.29 7.08
C VAL A 127 -3.10 7.30 6.92
N ASP A 128 -3.71 7.74 8.03
CA ASP A 128 -4.77 8.76 8.01
C ASP A 128 -4.25 10.07 7.41
N LYS A 129 -3.05 10.51 7.79
CA LYS A 129 -2.39 11.69 7.21
C LYS A 129 -2.15 11.55 5.70
N ILE A 130 -1.64 10.39 5.28
CA ILE A 130 -1.43 10.08 3.86
C ILE A 130 -2.77 10.14 3.11
N GLU A 131 -3.84 9.59 3.69
CA GLU A 131 -5.16 9.62 3.06
C GLU A 131 -5.71 11.05 2.91
N ASP A 132 -5.55 11.88 3.93
CA ASP A 132 -5.98 13.28 3.90
C ASP A 132 -5.20 14.10 2.88
N GLU A 133 -3.88 13.94 2.83
CA GLU A 133 -3.03 14.56 1.80
C GLU A 133 -3.45 14.10 0.40
N LEU A 134 -3.74 12.81 0.22
CA LEU A 134 -4.21 12.25 -1.04
C LEU A 134 -5.55 12.85 -1.48
N LYS A 135 -6.51 13.02 -0.55
CA LYS A 135 -7.81 13.67 -0.83
C LYS A 135 -7.64 15.13 -1.25
N GLN A 136 -6.73 15.86 -0.58
CA GLN A 136 -6.45 17.26 -0.92
C GLN A 136 -5.84 17.37 -2.32
N LEU A 137 -4.83 16.55 -2.63
CA LEU A 137 -4.19 16.51 -3.94
C LEU A 137 -5.18 16.12 -5.06
N ASP A 138 -6.06 15.16 -4.81
CA ASP A 138 -7.09 14.74 -5.76
C ASP A 138 -8.07 15.88 -6.07
N THR A 139 -8.51 16.61 -5.04
CA THR A 139 -9.39 17.78 -5.18
C THR A 139 -8.71 18.87 -6.00
N TRP A 140 -7.46 19.21 -5.66
CA TRP A 140 -6.68 20.21 -6.40
C TRP A 140 -6.46 19.81 -7.86
N TYR A 141 -6.15 18.54 -8.12
CA TYR A 141 -5.99 18.03 -9.48
C TYR A 141 -7.29 18.14 -10.28
N ALA A 142 -8.42 17.75 -9.68
CA ALA A 142 -9.74 17.85 -10.31
C ALA A 142 -10.10 19.32 -10.65
N GLU A 143 -9.87 20.25 -9.74
CA GLU A 143 -10.09 21.69 -9.94
C GLU A 143 -9.24 22.26 -11.08
N LYS A 144 -7.94 21.94 -11.11
CA LYS A 144 -7.04 22.41 -12.16
C LYS A 144 -7.40 21.81 -13.52
N LYS A 145 -7.71 20.52 -13.56
CA LYS A 145 -8.17 19.84 -14.78
C LYS A 145 -9.45 20.46 -15.32
N ALA A 146 -10.43 20.72 -14.45
CA ALA A 146 -11.67 21.42 -14.83
C ALA A 146 -11.37 22.82 -15.40
N THR A 147 -10.51 23.59 -14.72
CA THR A 147 -10.12 24.95 -15.15
C THR A 147 -9.55 24.96 -16.57
N ILE A 148 -8.66 24.02 -16.90
CA ILE A 148 -8.07 23.88 -18.24
C ILE A 148 -9.13 23.53 -19.29
N TYR A 149 -10.07 22.63 -18.98
CA TYR A 149 -11.14 22.30 -19.92
C TYR A 149 -12.06 23.48 -20.19
N TRP A 150 -12.42 24.24 -19.15
CA TRP A 150 -13.25 25.44 -19.31
C TRP A 150 -12.54 26.50 -20.14
N SER A 151 -11.24 26.75 -19.92
CA SER A 151 -10.48 27.74 -20.69
C SER A 151 -10.31 27.32 -22.16
N ALA A 152 -10.00 26.05 -22.42
CA ALA A 152 -9.88 25.53 -23.79
C ALA A 152 -11.22 25.58 -24.53
N ALA A 153 -12.34 25.31 -23.85
CA ALA A 153 -13.67 25.43 -24.44
C ALA A 153 -14.06 26.89 -24.74
N GLN A 154 -13.68 27.84 -23.88
CA GLN A 154 -13.88 29.26 -24.11
C GLN A 154 -13.07 29.77 -25.31
N GLU A 155 -11.82 29.33 -25.45
CA GLU A 155 -10.96 29.69 -26.59
C GLU A 155 -11.53 29.17 -27.91
N ARG A 156 -11.99 27.91 -27.96
CA ARG A 156 -12.65 27.35 -29.15
C ARG A 156 -13.90 28.13 -29.56
N ARG A 157 -14.73 28.55 -28.59
CA ARG A 157 -15.92 29.37 -28.87
C ARG A 157 -15.57 30.74 -29.45
N GLN A 158 -14.48 31.36 -29.00
CA GLN A 158 -14.01 32.63 -29.55
C GLN A 158 -13.47 32.49 -30.98
N LEU A 159 -12.78 31.37 -31.27
CA LEU A 159 -12.28 31.08 -32.62
C LEU A 159 -13.41 30.77 -33.62
N ASP A 160 -14.40 29.97 -33.22
CA ASP A 160 -15.57 29.67 -34.09
C ASP A 160 -16.49 30.88 -34.27
N GLY A 161 -16.63 31.74 -33.25
CA GLY A 161 -17.37 33.00 -33.35
C GLY A 161 -16.67 34.08 -34.20
N GLY A 162 -15.41 33.87 -34.58
CA GLY A 162 -14.59 34.82 -35.34
C GLY A 162 -14.56 34.60 -36.85
N LYS A 163 -15.26 33.60 -37.40
CA LYS A 163 -15.28 33.35 -38.84
C LYS A 163 -16.48 34.09 -39.46
N PRO A 164 -16.30 35.25 -40.14
CA PRO A 164 -17.41 35.89 -40.82
C PRO A 164 -17.90 34.95 -41.91
N GLU A 165 -19.18 34.62 -41.84
CA GLU A 165 -19.93 33.97 -42.91
C GLU A 165 -19.78 34.86 -44.14
N ARG A 166 -18.92 34.46 -45.08
CA ARG A 166 -18.84 35.11 -46.39
C ARG A 166 -20.21 34.91 -47.02
N ARG A 167 -21.07 35.92 -46.88
CA ARG A 167 -22.25 36.09 -47.72
C ARG A 167 -21.76 36.02 -49.16
N ALA A 168 -22.09 34.92 -49.81
CA ALA A 168 -22.03 34.81 -51.24
C ALA A 168 -23.13 35.72 -51.78
N ASP A 169 -22.77 36.98 -52.03
CA ASP A 169 -23.54 37.85 -52.89
C ASP A 169 -23.17 37.49 -54.35
N ALA A 170 -24.06 36.73 -55.02
CA ALA A 170 -24.33 36.74 -56.46
C ALA A 170 -25.42 35.73 -56.82
#